data_AF-A0A2R4T212-F1
#
_entry.id   AF-A0A2R4T212-F1
#
_cell.length_a   1.000
_cell.length_b   1.000
_cell.length_c   1.000
_cell.angle_alpha   90.00
_cell.angle_beta   90.00
_cell.angle_gamma   90.00
#
_symmetry.space_group_name_H-M   'P 1'
#
loop_
_entity.id
_entity.type
_entity.pdbx_description
1 polymer ?
#
loop_
_entity_poly.entity_id
_entity_poly.type
_entity_poly.pdbx_seq_one_letter_code
_entity_poly.pdbx_strand_id
1 'polypeptide(L)'
;MAEILQKDGTWTFDGDTVRVVPGSDKGVSLLRKTLGEVAVPLDALAGISYEPGKKSGRLRLRLRNGADPLLQITGGKLEDSSDPYRLTVENDRSGVAEYFVDEVRNALLLDQVGTGPVDRYLLSGPALPITVGAGDGTATFDGERIRLEWNWKTEESKSSGGARTLALEDVESVEWLPSVGLEIGYLRFAVAKAPTKAPPKYDPHAVELWGFRKDPLMALVGAAVVARMPHPYAPALVEAVPWPALSAPAAPAPTPGDDHDALLRRLRELGELHQSGILTAEEFTTAKQAILKRL
;
A
#
# COMPACT_ATOMS: atom_id res chain seq x y z
N MET A 1 29.08 7.91 -5.62
CA MET A 1 28.27 7.47 -6.78
C MET A 1 28.84 6.14 -7.22
N ALA A 2 28.03 5.09 -7.17
CA ALA A 2 28.44 3.72 -7.50
C ALA A 2 27.69 3.22 -8.72
N GLU A 3 28.32 2.40 -9.55
CA GLU A 3 27.69 1.81 -10.73
C GLU A 3 28.21 0.40 -10.99
N ILE A 4 27.33 -0.45 -11.53
CA ILE A 4 27.68 -1.78 -12.01
C ILE A 4 26.94 -2.07 -13.32
N LEU A 5 27.72 -2.37 -14.36
CA LEU A 5 27.22 -2.71 -15.68
C LEU A 5 27.40 -4.20 -15.94
N GLN A 6 26.31 -4.87 -16.31
CA GLN A 6 26.25 -6.29 -16.64
C GLN A 6 25.45 -6.47 -17.94
N LYS A 7 25.56 -7.64 -18.56
CA LYS A 7 24.76 -7.97 -19.75
C LYS A 7 23.26 -8.01 -19.45
N ASP A 8 22.89 -8.39 -18.22
CA ASP A 8 21.50 -8.52 -17.80
C ASP A 8 20.90 -7.22 -17.23
N GLY A 9 21.71 -6.17 -17.03
CA GLY A 9 21.24 -4.87 -16.57
C GLY A 9 22.36 -3.95 -16.08
N THR A 10 21.98 -2.72 -15.79
CA THR A 10 22.86 -1.71 -15.21
C THR A 10 22.21 -1.14 -13.96
N TRP A 11 22.95 -1.13 -12.86
CA TRP A 11 22.50 -0.51 -11.62
C TRP A 11 23.40 0.69 -11.32
N THR A 12 22.80 1.82 -10.98
CA THR A 12 23.51 3.03 -10.54
C THR A 12 22.96 3.49 -9.20
N PHE A 13 23.82 4.08 -8.38
CA PHE A 13 23.46 4.64 -7.09
C PHE A 13 24.06 6.04 -6.96
N ASP A 14 23.18 7.02 -6.81
CA ASP A 14 23.53 8.45 -6.73
C ASP A 14 23.65 8.98 -5.29
N GLY A 15 23.28 8.19 -4.28
CA GLY A 15 23.24 8.57 -2.88
C GLY A 15 21.84 8.38 -2.27
N ASP A 16 20.80 8.62 -3.08
CA ASP A 16 19.41 8.61 -2.61
C ASP A 16 18.55 7.57 -3.35
N THR A 17 18.96 7.16 -4.55
CA THR A 17 18.19 6.26 -5.41
C THR A 17 19.09 5.23 -6.06
N VAL A 18 18.68 3.96 -5.96
CA VAL A 18 19.23 2.88 -6.79
C VAL A 18 18.39 2.78 -8.06
N ARG A 19 18.98 3.16 -9.19
CA ARG A 19 18.34 3.03 -10.50
C ARG A 19 18.69 1.69 -11.11
N VAL A 20 17.67 0.91 -11.42
CA VAL A 20 17.78 -0.42 -12.01
C VAL A 20 17.29 -0.37 -13.45
N VAL A 21 18.22 -0.54 -14.39
CA VAL A 21 17.92 -0.56 -15.83
C VAL A 21 18.06 -1.99 -16.36
N PRO A 22 17.01 -2.58 -16.97
CA PRO A 22 17.11 -3.91 -17.56
C PRO A 22 18.04 -3.90 -18.78
N GLY A 23 18.84 -4.97 -18.93
CA GLY A 23 19.71 -5.11 -20.10
C GLY A 23 18.91 -5.37 -21.39
N SER A 24 19.56 -5.16 -22.54
CA SER A 24 18.95 -5.41 -23.85
C SER A 24 19.22 -6.83 -24.39
N ASP A 25 19.99 -7.65 -23.67
CA ASP A 25 20.38 -8.99 -24.12
C ASP A 25 19.17 -9.93 -24.29
N LYS A 26 19.32 -10.96 -25.13
CA LYS A 26 18.27 -11.96 -25.38
C LYS A 26 17.89 -12.74 -24.11
N GLY A 27 18.82 -12.90 -23.17
CA GLY A 27 18.59 -13.57 -21.88
C GLY A 27 17.78 -12.75 -20.87
N VAL A 28 17.60 -11.44 -21.08
CA VAL A 28 16.81 -10.61 -20.17
C VAL A 28 15.32 -10.91 -20.35
N SER A 29 14.65 -11.21 -19.24
CA SER A 29 13.25 -11.60 -19.21
C SER A 29 12.33 -10.53 -19.82
N LEU A 30 11.26 -11.00 -20.45
CA LEU A 30 10.25 -10.13 -21.05
C LEU A 30 9.59 -9.23 -20.00
N LEU A 31 9.41 -9.72 -18.77
CA LEU A 31 8.88 -8.93 -17.65
C LEU A 31 9.78 -7.75 -17.35
N ARG A 32 11.08 -7.96 -17.12
CA ARG A 32 12.01 -6.86 -16.82
C ARG A 32 12.08 -5.85 -17.96
N LYS A 33 12.08 -6.30 -19.22
CA LYS A 33 12.03 -5.40 -20.39
C LYS A 33 10.75 -4.57 -20.44
N THR A 34 9.61 -5.17 -20.10
CA THR A 34 8.31 -4.49 -20.12
C THR A 34 8.15 -3.52 -18.95
N LEU A 35 8.66 -3.89 -17.78
CA LEU A 35 8.72 -3.02 -16.60
C LEU A 35 9.61 -1.80 -16.86
N GLY A 36 10.71 -2.00 -17.59
CA GLY A 36 11.64 -0.94 -17.92
C GLY A 36 12.51 -0.54 -16.73
N GLU A 37 12.91 0.72 -16.71
CA GLU A 37 13.72 1.29 -15.65
C GLU A 37 12.93 1.43 -14.34
N VAL A 38 13.55 1.05 -13.23
CA VAL A 38 12.99 1.20 -11.88
C VAL A 38 13.90 2.08 -11.04
N ALA A 39 13.38 3.20 -10.56
CA ALA A 39 14.03 4.05 -9.57
C ALA A 39 13.62 3.60 -8.17
N VAL A 40 14.55 3.01 -7.42
CA VAL A 40 14.31 2.52 -6.06
C VAL A 40 14.84 3.55 -5.06
N PRO A 41 13.97 4.33 -4.39
CA PRO A 41 14.43 5.29 -3.39
C PRO A 41 15.05 4.56 -2.19
N LEU A 42 16.04 5.19 -1.55
CA LEU A 42 16.74 4.63 -0.38
C LEU A 42 15.75 4.25 0.73
N ASP A 43 14.72 5.07 0.94
CA ASP A 43 13.62 4.82 1.90
C ASP A 43 12.85 3.53 1.67
N ALA A 44 12.86 2.99 0.44
CA ALA A 44 12.21 1.72 0.10
C ALA A 44 13.10 0.50 0.37
N LEU A 45 14.40 0.70 0.59
CA LEU A 45 15.36 -0.39 0.79
C LEU A 45 15.39 -0.82 2.26
N ALA A 46 15.24 -2.13 2.47
CA ALA A 46 15.55 -2.79 3.73
C ALA A 46 17.00 -3.31 3.75
N GLY A 47 17.67 -3.38 2.60
CA GLY A 47 19.07 -3.73 2.49
C GLY A 47 19.50 -4.18 1.10
N ILE A 48 20.78 -4.50 1.00
CA ILE A 48 21.42 -5.02 -0.22
C ILE A 48 22.44 -6.10 0.15
N SER A 49 22.62 -7.08 -0.72
CA SER A 49 23.62 -8.14 -0.57
C SER A 49 24.25 -8.55 -1.89
N TYR A 50 25.54 -8.89 -1.82
CA TYR A 50 26.25 -9.60 -2.87
C TYR A 50 26.54 -11.03 -2.40
N GLU A 51 26.16 -12.00 -3.23
CA GLU A 51 26.35 -13.43 -3.01
C GLU A 51 27.35 -13.94 -4.06
N PRO A 52 28.63 -14.18 -3.70
CA PRO A 52 29.61 -14.68 -4.66
C PRO A 52 29.31 -16.14 -5.04
N GLY A 53 29.58 -16.50 -6.30
CA GLY A 53 29.39 -17.86 -6.80
C GLY A 53 30.57 -18.34 -7.65
N LYS A 54 30.59 -19.64 -7.95
CA LYS A 54 31.71 -20.26 -8.69
C LYS A 54 31.84 -19.73 -10.13
N LYS A 55 30.72 -19.47 -10.81
CA LYS A 55 30.68 -19.03 -12.22
C LYS A 55 30.28 -17.57 -12.39
N SER A 56 29.42 -17.10 -11.49
CA SER A 56 28.95 -15.72 -11.39
C SER A 56 28.47 -15.49 -9.96
N GLY A 57 28.54 -14.25 -9.50
CA GLY A 57 27.89 -13.80 -8.28
C GLY A 57 26.48 -13.26 -8.56
N ARG A 58 25.81 -12.83 -7.49
CA ARG A 58 24.46 -12.27 -7.54
C ARG A 58 24.35 -11.08 -6.60
N LEU A 59 23.93 -9.94 -7.14
CA LEU A 59 23.56 -8.77 -6.37
C LEU A 59 22.04 -8.76 -6.17
N ARG A 60 21.57 -8.45 -4.97
CA ARG A 60 20.16 -8.47 -4.61
C ARG A 60 19.79 -7.24 -3.77
N LEU A 61 18.78 -6.49 -4.21
CA LEU A 61 18.11 -5.50 -3.37
C LEU A 61 16.99 -6.18 -2.58
N ARG A 62 16.85 -5.80 -1.31
CA ARG A 62 15.73 -6.19 -0.47
C ARG A 62 14.91 -4.93 -0.19
N LEU A 63 13.68 -4.90 -0.67
CA LEU A 63 12.76 -3.81 -0.36
C LEU A 63 12.08 -4.04 0.99
N ARG A 64 11.63 -2.96 1.61
CA ARG A 64 10.77 -2.99 2.80
C ARG A 64 9.41 -3.58 2.44
N ASN A 65 8.80 -4.28 3.40
CA ASN A 65 7.46 -4.84 3.21
C ASN A 65 6.45 -3.72 2.92
N GLY A 66 5.66 -3.87 1.86
CA GLY A 66 4.70 -2.86 1.41
C GLY A 66 5.26 -1.75 0.52
N ALA A 67 6.57 -1.73 0.25
CA ALA A 67 7.15 -0.63 -0.53
C ALA A 67 6.86 -0.72 -2.04
N ASP A 68 6.67 -1.92 -2.59
CA ASP A 68 6.51 -2.15 -4.02
C ASP A 68 5.27 -2.98 -4.33
N PRO A 69 4.34 -2.48 -5.18
CA PRO A 69 3.17 -3.25 -5.58
C PRO A 69 3.51 -4.52 -6.37
N LEU A 70 4.63 -4.56 -7.12
CA LEU A 70 5.02 -5.78 -7.85
C LEU A 70 5.48 -6.89 -6.90
N LEU A 71 6.28 -6.58 -5.89
CA LEU A 71 6.59 -7.55 -4.84
C LEU A 71 5.36 -7.92 -4.02
N GLN A 72 4.44 -6.98 -3.77
CA GLN A 72 3.19 -7.27 -3.05
C GLN A 72 2.34 -8.33 -3.77
N ILE A 73 2.11 -8.18 -5.08
CA ILE A 73 1.28 -9.14 -5.82
C ILE A 73 1.98 -10.46 -6.08
N THR A 74 3.31 -10.44 -6.29
CA THR A 74 4.06 -11.66 -6.65
C THR A 74 4.46 -12.47 -5.42
N GLY A 75 4.59 -11.84 -4.26
CA GLY A 75 5.00 -12.51 -3.01
C GLY A 75 6.32 -13.26 -3.13
N GLY A 76 7.24 -12.77 -3.97
CA GLY A 76 8.53 -13.42 -4.23
C GLY A 76 8.48 -14.68 -5.11
N LYS A 77 7.34 -14.97 -5.75
CA LYS A 77 7.18 -16.15 -6.64
C LYS A 77 7.67 -15.93 -8.08
N LEU A 78 8.18 -14.74 -8.41
CA LEU A 78 8.84 -14.53 -9.71
C LEU A 78 10.07 -15.41 -9.82
N GLU A 79 10.30 -15.95 -11.03
CA GLU A 79 11.56 -16.62 -11.34
C GLU A 79 12.73 -15.64 -11.17
N ASP A 80 13.89 -16.14 -10.74
CA ASP A 80 15.10 -15.36 -10.54
C ASP A 80 15.47 -14.47 -11.75
N SER A 81 15.25 -14.94 -12.98
CA SER A 81 15.51 -14.20 -14.22
C SER A 81 14.52 -13.05 -14.49
N SER A 82 13.35 -13.12 -13.84
CA SER A 82 12.25 -12.15 -13.94
C SER A 82 12.20 -11.18 -12.77
N ASP A 83 12.92 -11.44 -11.68
CA ASP A 83 13.03 -10.53 -10.54
C ASP A 83 13.83 -9.27 -10.92
N PRO A 84 13.23 -8.07 -10.94
CA PRO A 84 13.95 -6.84 -11.30
C PRO A 84 15.01 -6.45 -10.26
N TYR A 85 14.90 -6.93 -9.02
CA TYR A 85 15.79 -6.58 -7.91
C TYR A 85 16.97 -7.54 -7.75
N ARG A 86 17.30 -8.26 -8.83
CA ARG A 86 18.46 -9.13 -8.92
C ARG A 86 19.30 -8.80 -10.16
N LEU A 87 20.61 -8.86 -9.98
CA LEU A 87 21.59 -8.70 -11.04
C LEU A 87 22.61 -9.83 -10.97
N THR A 88 22.86 -10.48 -12.10
CA THR A 88 23.93 -11.47 -12.25
C THR A 88 25.25 -10.72 -12.39
N VAL A 89 26.24 -11.07 -11.57
CA VAL A 89 27.54 -10.41 -11.56
C VAL A 89 28.58 -11.33 -12.16
N GLU A 90 29.19 -10.93 -13.28
CA GLU A 90 30.35 -11.64 -13.83
C GLU A 90 31.51 -11.67 -12.82
N ASN A 91 32.28 -12.77 -12.75
CA ASN A 91 33.28 -12.99 -11.70
C ASN A 91 34.33 -11.87 -11.59
N ASP A 92 34.74 -11.30 -12.72
CA ASP A 92 35.67 -10.16 -12.84
C ASP A 92 35.07 -8.83 -12.33
N ARG A 93 33.77 -8.78 -12.06
CA ARG A 93 33.04 -7.64 -11.48
C ARG A 93 32.70 -7.80 -10.00
N SER A 94 33.21 -8.84 -9.34
CA SER A 94 32.94 -9.08 -7.91
C SER A 94 33.32 -7.88 -7.02
N GLY A 95 34.51 -7.30 -7.20
CA GLY A 95 34.93 -6.14 -6.42
C GLY A 95 34.07 -4.88 -6.66
N VAL A 96 33.54 -4.71 -7.87
CA VAL A 96 32.59 -3.62 -8.18
C VAL A 96 31.25 -3.86 -7.47
N ALA A 97 30.79 -5.11 -7.40
CA ALA A 97 29.57 -5.46 -6.68
C ALA A 97 29.71 -5.27 -5.17
N GLU A 98 30.85 -5.66 -4.60
CA GLU A 98 31.17 -5.43 -3.18
C GLU A 98 31.18 -3.93 -2.86
N TYR A 99 31.88 -3.13 -3.68
CA TYR A 99 31.87 -1.67 -3.52
C TYR A 99 30.45 -1.08 -3.61
N PHE A 100 29.65 -1.53 -4.58
CA PHE A 100 28.26 -1.08 -4.74
C PHE A 100 27.41 -1.41 -3.50
N VAL A 101 27.58 -2.61 -2.92
CA VAL A 101 26.92 -3.01 -1.67
C VAL A 101 27.32 -2.11 -0.52
N ASP A 102 28.61 -1.83 -0.37
CA ASP A 102 29.13 -1.04 0.74
C ASP A 102 28.65 0.42 0.66
N GLU A 103 28.63 1.02 -0.53
CA GLU A 103 28.11 2.38 -0.75
C GLU A 103 26.64 2.50 -0.35
N VAL A 104 25.78 1.58 -0.81
CA VAL A 104 24.35 1.58 -0.47
C VAL A 104 24.12 1.30 1.02
N ARG A 105 24.89 0.38 1.63
CA ARG A 105 24.81 0.11 3.07
C ARG A 105 25.23 1.31 3.92
N ASN A 106 26.28 2.01 3.51
CA ASN A 106 26.73 3.22 4.19
C ASN A 106 25.67 4.31 4.11
N ALA A 107 25.03 4.52 2.96
CA ALA A 107 23.93 5.47 2.82
C ALA A 107 22.74 5.11 3.73
N LEU A 108 22.31 3.84 3.74
CA LEU A 108 21.24 3.36 4.63
C LEU A 108 21.54 3.63 6.11
N LEU A 109 22.81 3.47 6.52
CA LEU A 109 23.26 3.72 7.89
C LEU A 109 23.27 5.22 8.23
N LEU A 110 23.79 6.05 7.33
CA LEU A 110 23.92 7.50 7.54
C LEU A 110 22.54 8.16 7.62
N ASP A 111 21.62 7.77 6.75
CA ASP A 111 20.26 8.32 6.68
C ASP A 111 19.30 7.67 7.69
N GLN A 112 19.78 6.66 8.43
CA GLN A 112 19.00 5.94 9.45
C GLN A 112 17.67 5.39 8.90
N VAL A 113 17.71 4.84 7.68
CA VAL A 113 16.52 4.32 7.00
C VAL A 113 15.95 3.13 7.78
N GLY A 114 14.66 3.20 8.08
CA GLY A 114 13.96 2.14 8.81
C GLY A 114 13.90 0.84 8.00
N THR A 115 14.04 -0.30 8.67
CA THR A 115 13.95 -1.64 8.04
C THR A 115 12.56 -2.28 8.14
N GLY A 116 11.67 -1.67 8.91
CA GLY A 116 10.30 -2.15 9.12
C GLY A 116 9.37 -1.95 7.91
N PRO A 117 8.14 -2.48 7.98
CA PRO A 117 7.14 -2.27 6.92
C PRO A 117 6.84 -0.78 6.71
N VAL A 118 6.33 -0.45 5.53
CA VAL A 118 5.78 0.87 5.20
C VAL A 118 4.28 0.76 5.01
N ASP A 119 3.56 1.86 5.23
CA ASP A 119 2.10 1.94 5.17
C ASP A 119 1.56 2.42 3.82
N ARG A 120 2.47 2.69 2.86
CA ARG A 120 2.19 3.10 1.49
C ARG A 120 3.26 2.56 0.55
N TYR A 121 2.90 2.40 -0.72
CA TYR A 121 3.88 2.10 -1.77
C TYR A 121 4.83 3.28 -1.94
N LEU A 122 6.13 2.99 -1.94
CA LEU A 122 7.22 3.95 -2.19
C LEU A 122 7.72 3.86 -3.63
N LEU A 123 7.46 2.74 -4.31
CA LEU A 123 7.66 2.59 -5.74
C LEU A 123 6.37 2.88 -6.49
N SER A 124 6.52 3.44 -7.69
CA SER A 124 5.38 3.63 -8.60
C SER A 124 4.91 2.28 -9.13
N GLY A 125 3.59 2.08 -9.18
CA GLY A 125 3.01 0.96 -9.90
C GLY A 125 3.24 1.09 -11.42
N PRO A 126 3.03 0.00 -12.19
CA PRO A 126 3.14 0.04 -13.65
C PRO A 126 2.29 1.14 -14.29
N ALA A 127 2.81 1.72 -15.38
CA ALA A 127 2.15 2.78 -16.13
C ALA A 127 0.81 2.32 -16.73
N LEU A 128 -0.13 3.24 -16.84
CA LEU A 128 -1.48 2.99 -17.34
C LEU A 128 -1.77 3.75 -18.65
N PRO A 129 -2.68 3.22 -19.48
CA PRO A 129 -3.35 1.91 -19.35
C PRO A 129 -2.37 0.76 -19.60
N ILE A 130 -2.62 -0.40 -18.98
CA ILE A 130 -1.84 -1.62 -19.20
C ILE A 130 -2.72 -2.71 -19.80
N THR A 131 -2.25 -3.35 -20.87
CA THR A 131 -2.92 -4.48 -21.53
C THR A 131 -1.95 -5.62 -21.71
N VAL A 132 -2.31 -6.82 -21.23
CA VAL A 132 -1.51 -8.03 -21.36
C VAL A 132 -2.40 -9.18 -21.81
N GLY A 133 -2.00 -9.83 -22.91
CA GLY A 133 -2.59 -11.08 -23.37
C GLY A 133 -1.69 -12.27 -23.01
N ALA A 134 -2.21 -13.21 -22.22
CA ALA A 134 -1.51 -14.40 -21.75
C ALA A 134 -2.48 -15.54 -21.42
N GLY A 135 -2.02 -16.78 -21.52
CA GLY A 135 -2.84 -17.98 -21.31
C GLY A 135 -4.19 -17.96 -22.04
N ASP A 136 -5.30 -17.98 -21.29
CA ASP A 136 -6.67 -18.03 -21.82
C ASP A 136 -7.35 -16.67 -22.02
N GLY A 137 -6.66 -15.54 -21.82
CA GLY A 137 -7.31 -14.24 -21.93
C GLY A 137 -6.39 -13.03 -22.09
N THR A 138 -7.02 -11.87 -22.23
CA THR A 138 -6.37 -10.56 -22.22
C THR A 138 -6.94 -9.74 -21.07
N ALA A 139 -6.08 -9.25 -20.20
CA ALA A 139 -6.45 -8.35 -19.12
C ALA A 139 -5.99 -6.94 -19.46
N THR A 140 -6.91 -5.98 -19.37
CA THR A 140 -6.64 -4.55 -19.50
C THR A 140 -7.06 -3.84 -18.23
N PHE A 141 -6.25 -2.90 -17.78
CA PHE A 141 -6.58 -2.02 -16.66
C PHE A 141 -6.26 -0.57 -17.03
N ASP A 142 -7.24 0.31 -16.88
CA ASP A 142 -7.15 1.74 -17.22
C ASP A 142 -7.00 2.65 -16.00
N GLY A 143 -7.09 2.09 -14.79
CA GLY A 143 -7.02 2.82 -13.52
C GLY A 143 -8.33 2.82 -12.75
N GLU A 144 -9.45 2.56 -13.43
CA GLU A 144 -10.79 2.49 -12.84
C GLU A 144 -11.45 1.13 -13.06
N ARG A 145 -11.23 0.51 -14.21
CA ARG A 145 -11.90 -0.71 -14.65
C ARG A 145 -10.90 -1.74 -15.16
N ILE A 146 -11.14 -2.99 -14.77
CA ILE A 146 -10.43 -4.16 -15.26
C ILE A 146 -11.31 -4.83 -16.31
N ARG A 147 -10.79 -4.97 -17.53
CA ARG A 147 -11.47 -5.67 -18.63
C ARG A 147 -10.76 -6.98 -18.92
N LEU A 148 -11.50 -8.08 -18.87
CA LEU A 148 -11.06 -9.42 -19.23
C LEU A 148 -11.71 -9.84 -20.54
N GLU A 149 -10.91 -10.14 -21.53
CA GLU A 149 -11.34 -10.59 -22.85
C GLU A 149 -10.84 -11.99 -23.13
N TRP A 150 -11.74 -12.85 -23.59
CA TRP A 150 -11.48 -14.27 -23.78
C TRP A 150 -10.96 -14.56 -25.17
N ASN A 151 -10.10 -15.56 -25.28
CA ASN A 151 -9.58 -16.03 -26.55
C ASN A 151 -10.19 -17.40 -26.93
N TRP A 152 -9.79 -17.95 -28.07
CA TRP A 152 -10.36 -19.22 -28.57
C TRP A 152 -10.09 -20.43 -27.69
N LYS A 153 -9.16 -20.34 -26.72
CA LYS A 153 -8.79 -21.42 -25.80
C LYS A 153 -9.52 -21.34 -24.45
N THR A 154 -10.31 -20.29 -24.23
CA THR A 154 -11.05 -20.10 -22.98
C THR A 154 -12.19 -21.12 -22.87
N GLU A 155 -12.40 -21.63 -21.67
CA GLU A 155 -13.53 -22.50 -21.37
C GLU A 155 -14.88 -21.82 -21.62
N GLU A 156 -15.85 -22.62 -22.06
CA GLU A 156 -17.20 -22.16 -22.44
C GLU A 156 -17.93 -21.50 -21.26
N SER A 157 -17.65 -21.95 -20.04
CA SER A 157 -18.21 -21.35 -18.81
C SER A 157 -17.82 -19.89 -18.62
N LYS A 158 -16.67 -19.44 -19.16
CA LYS A 158 -16.27 -18.03 -19.15
C LYS A 158 -16.75 -17.32 -20.40
N SER A 159 -16.48 -17.90 -21.58
CA SER A 159 -16.69 -17.24 -22.86
C SER A 159 -18.16 -17.03 -23.20
N SER A 160 -19.06 -17.93 -22.76
CA SER A 160 -20.52 -17.76 -22.91
C SER A 160 -21.06 -16.51 -22.21
N GLY A 161 -20.39 -16.06 -21.15
CA GLY A 161 -20.75 -14.84 -20.43
C GLY A 161 -20.22 -13.55 -21.08
N GLY A 162 -19.47 -13.67 -22.18
CA GLY A 162 -18.81 -12.55 -22.84
C GLY A 162 -17.61 -12.00 -22.07
N ALA A 163 -17.03 -10.91 -22.59
CA ALA A 163 -15.98 -10.16 -21.90
C ALA A 163 -16.48 -9.64 -20.55
N ARG A 164 -15.60 -9.64 -19.54
CA ARG A 164 -15.93 -9.16 -18.20
C ARG A 164 -15.32 -7.79 -17.96
N THR A 165 -16.09 -6.91 -17.32
CA THR A 165 -15.62 -5.62 -16.86
C THR A 165 -15.90 -5.53 -15.37
N LEU A 166 -14.86 -5.29 -14.58
CA LEU A 166 -14.91 -5.17 -13.13
C LEU A 166 -14.55 -3.73 -12.77
N ALA A 167 -15.36 -3.06 -11.95
CA ALA A 167 -14.98 -1.78 -11.36
C ALA A 167 -13.96 -2.04 -10.24
N LEU A 168 -12.94 -1.18 -10.12
CA LEU A 168 -11.91 -1.34 -9.10
C LEU A 168 -12.50 -1.36 -7.68
N GLU A 169 -13.55 -0.58 -7.44
CA GLU A 169 -14.28 -0.52 -6.16
C GLU A 169 -14.94 -1.83 -5.75
N ASP A 170 -15.25 -2.71 -6.71
CA ASP A 170 -15.86 -4.01 -6.44
C ASP A 170 -14.80 -5.10 -6.20
N VAL A 171 -13.52 -4.81 -6.41
CA VAL A 171 -12.42 -5.77 -6.24
C VAL A 171 -11.95 -5.77 -4.78
N GLU A 172 -12.06 -6.92 -4.13
CA GLU A 172 -11.63 -7.13 -2.74
C GLU A 172 -10.17 -7.53 -2.63
N SER A 173 -9.70 -8.35 -3.57
CA SER A 173 -8.31 -8.79 -3.62
C SER A 173 -7.91 -9.22 -5.02
N VAL A 174 -6.60 -9.19 -5.27
CA VAL A 174 -5.99 -9.69 -6.49
C VAL A 174 -4.98 -10.75 -6.10
N GLU A 175 -5.06 -11.90 -6.74
CA GLU A 175 -4.13 -13.00 -6.54
C GLU A 175 -3.44 -13.33 -7.86
N TRP A 176 -2.12 -13.47 -7.81
CA TRP A 176 -1.33 -13.95 -8.93
C TRP A 176 -0.49 -15.13 -8.51
N LEU A 177 -0.55 -16.20 -9.30
CA LEU A 177 0.33 -17.36 -9.19
C LEU A 177 0.99 -17.64 -10.54
N PRO A 178 2.32 -17.83 -10.58
CA PRO A 178 2.98 -18.28 -11.79
C PRO A 178 2.62 -19.72 -12.11
N SER A 179 2.70 -20.08 -13.38
CA SER A 179 2.76 -21.49 -13.76
C SER A 179 4.18 -22.01 -13.53
N VAL A 180 4.32 -23.11 -12.78
CA VAL A 180 5.62 -23.71 -12.45
C VAL A 180 5.55 -25.21 -12.67
N GLY A 181 6.45 -25.75 -13.49
CA GLY A 181 6.47 -27.17 -13.82
C GLY A 181 5.19 -27.60 -14.55
N LEU A 182 4.39 -28.45 -13.91
CA LEU A 182 3.08 -28.90 -14.41
C LEU A 182 1.91 -28.13 -13.81
N GLU A 183 2.17 -27.22 -12.86
CA GLU A 183 1.13 -26.42 -12.23
C GLU A 183 0.71 -25.26 -13.13
N ILE A 184 -0.60 -25.11 -13.24
CA ILE A 184 -1.25 -24.02 -13.97
C ILE A 184 -1.28 -22.79 -13.05
N GLY A 185 -0.82 -21.65 -13.56
CA GLY A 185 -0.87 -20.38 -12.87
C GLY A 185 -2.18 -19.64 -13.16
N TYR A 186 -2.35 -18.46 -12.55
CA TYR A 186 -3.48 -17.58 -12.84
C TYR A 186 -3.24 -16.15 -12.37
N LEU A 187 -4.03 -15.23 -12.93
CA LEU A 187 -4.34 -13.93 -12.34
C LEU A 187 -5.83 -13.92 -12.00
N ARG A 188 -6.19 -13.67 -10.75
CA ARG A 188 -7.57 -13.76 -10.25
C ARG A 188 -7.97 -12.52 -9.48
N PHE A 189 -9.21 -12.08 -9.68
CA PHE A 189 -9.83 -10.97 -8.97
C PHE A 189 -10.96 -11.51 -8.09
N ALA A 190 -10.88 -11.28 -6.78
CA ALA A 190 -12.00 -11.50 -5.88
C ALA A 190 -12.93 -10.29 -5.94
N VAL A 191 -14.22 -10.53 -6.18
CA VAL A 191 -15.21 -9.47 -6.42
C VAL A 191 -16.31 -9.57 -5.37
N ALA A 192 -16.53 -8.50 -4.60
CA ALA A 192 -17.40 -8.49 -3.42
C ALA A 192 -18.84 -8.93 -3.73
N LYS A 193 -19.39 -8.40 -4.83
CA LYS A 193 -20.79 -8.63 -5.25
C LYS A 193 -20.96 -9.89 -6.08
N ALA A 194 -19.88 -10.59 -6.43
CA ALA A 194 -19.91 -11.79 -7.26
C ALA A 194 -18.79 -12.79 -6.87
N PRO A 195 -18.76 -13.26 -5.61
CA PRO A 195 -17.75 -14.20 -5.16
C PRO A 195 -17.94 -15.54 -5.87
N THR A 196 -16.83 -16.18 -6.19
CA THR A 196 -16.82 -17.46 -6.89
C THR A 196 -15.82 -18.40 -6.24
N LYS A 197 -16.24 -19.66 -6.09
CA LYS A 197 -15.40 -20.75 -5.58
C LYS A 197 -14.95 -21.69 -6.70
N ALA A 198 -15.27 -21.35 -7.95
CA ALA A 198 -14.85 -22.12 -9.10
C ALA A 198 -13.32 -22.13 -9.18
N PRO A 199 -12.70 -23.25 -9.63
CA PRO A 199 -11.30 -23.25 -10.02
C PRO A 199 -11.01 -22.14 -11.04
N PRO A 200 -9.79 -21.57 -11.09
CA PRO A 200 -9.42 -20.51 -12.03
C PRO A 200 -9.77 -20.82 -13.49
N LYS A 201 -9.68 -22.09 -13.87
CA LYS A 201 -10.10 -22.62 -15.17
C LYS A 201 -11.55 -22.28 -15.56
N TYR A 202 -12.46 -22.21 -14.60
CA TYR A 202 -13.90 -21.97 -14.84
C TYR A 202 -14.38 -20.64 -14.24
N ASP A 203 -13.47 -19.87 -13.65
CA ASP A 203 -13.79 -18.61 -12.99
C ASP A 203 -13.78 -17.44 -14.01
N PRO A 204 -14.91 -16.73 -14.21
CA PRO A 204 -14.98 -15.58 -15.11
C PRO A 204 -14.18 -14.35 -14.63
N HIS A 205 -13.69 -14.35 -13.38
CA HIS A 205 -12.83 -13.33 -12.81
C HIS A 205 -11.37 -13.77 -12.73
N ALA A 206 -10.99 -14.86 -13.42
CA ALA A 206 -9.62 -15.34 -13.49
C ALA A 206 -9.15 -15.55 -14.94
N VAL A 207 -7.90 -15.18 -15.20
CA VAL A 207 -7.14 -15.57 -16.40
C VAL A 207 -6.21 -16.71 -16.01
N GLU A 208 -6.32 -17.83 -16.69
CA GLU A 208 -5.48 -19.01 -16.49
C GLU A 208 -4.14 -18.85 -17.23
N LEU A 209 -3.04 -19.31 -16.64
CA LEU A 209 -1.68 -19.19 -17.17
C LEU A 209 -1.03 -20.57 -17.31
N TRP A 210 -0.34 -20.83 -18.41
CA TRP A 210 0.20 -22.16 -18.76
C TRP A 210 1.72 -22.19 -18.92
N GLY A 211 2.42 -21.17 -18.42
CA GLY A 211 3.87 -21.10 -18.42
C GLY A 211 4.46 -20.56 -19.73
N PHE A 212 3.68 -19.83 -20.52
CA PHE A 212 4.22 -19.17 -21.70
C PHE A 212 5.04 -17.93 -21.33
N ARG A 213 5.91 -17.50 -22.26
CA ARG A 213 6.81 -16.35 -22.08
C ARG A 213 6.11 -15.06 -21.62
N LYS A 214 4.83 -14.85 -22.00
CA LYS A 214 4.05 -13.66 -21.65
C LYS A 214 3.34 -13.77 -20.30
N ASP A 215 3.22 -14.96 -19.73
CA ASP A 215 2.43 -15.19 -18.51
C ASP A 215 2.93 -14.39 -17.30
N PRO A 216 4.26 -14.22 -17.08
CA PRO A 216 4.76 -13.34 -16.03
C PRO A 216 4.30 -11.88 -16.16
N LEU A 217 3.97 -11.41 -17.38
CA LEU A 217 3.48 -10.04 -17.58
C LEU A 217 2.13 -9.79 -16.90
N MET A 218 1.35 -10.84 -16.61
CA MET A 218 0.10 -10.69 -15.85
C MET A 218 0.35 -10.20 -14.42
N ALA A 219 1.54 -10.43 -13.87
CA ALA A 219 1.94 -9.83 -12.60
C ALA A 219 2.00 -8.30 -12.68
N LEU A 220 2.32 -7.71 -13.84
CA LEU A 220 2.31 -6.25 -14.02
C LEU A 220 0.88 -5.69 -14.00
N VAL A 221 -0.08 -6.40 -14.58
CA VAL A 221 -1.50 -6.02 -14.48
C VAL A 221 -1.96 -6.09 -13.02
N GLY A 222 -1.66 -7.20 -12.33
CA GLY A 222 -1.97 -7.36 -10.92
C GLY A 222 -1.33 -6.28 -10.05
N ALA A 223 -0.05 -5.95 -10.28
CA ALA A 223 0.65 -4.87 -9.59
C ALA A 223 0.00 -3.50 -9.84
N ALA A 224 -0.42 -3.23 -11.08
CA ALA A 224 -1.07 -1.97 -11.43
C ALA A 224 -2.41 -1.78 -10.70
N VAL A 225 -3.17 -2.87 -10.54
CA VAL A 225 -4.43 -2.90 -9.78
C VAL A 225 -4.15 -2.75 -8.28
N VAL A 226 -3.27 -3.57 -7.72
CA VAL A 226 -2.90 -3.52 -6.29
C VAL A 226 -2.36 -2.16 -5.87
N ALA A 227 -1.59 -1.48 -6.74
CA ALA A 227 -1.10 -0.12 -6.49
C ALA A 227 -2.21 0.93 -6.27
N ARG A 228 -3.45 0.64 -6.68
CA ARG A 228 -4.62 1.52 -6.56
C ARG A 228 -5.68 0.98 -5.61
N MET A 229 -5.41 -0.15 -4.95
CA MET A 229 -6.23 -0.68 -3.88
C MET A 229 -5.75 -0.12 -2.52
N PRO A 230 -6.58 -0.21 -1.46
CA PRO A 230 -6.13 0.10 -0.11
C PRO A 230 -4.86 -0.67 0.25
N HIS A 231 -3.87 0.06 0.76
CA HIS A 231 -2.57 -0.52 1.06
C HIS A 231 -2.67 -1.51 2.25
N PRO A 232 -2.07 -2.71 2.17
CA PRO A 232 -2.27 -3.78 3.17
C PRO A 232 -1.75 -3.45 4.58
N TYR A 233 -0.77 -2.55 4.67
CA TYR A 233 -0.25 -2.05 5.95
C TYR A 233 -0.70 -0.62 6.26
N ALA A 234 -1.58 -0.04 5.45
CA ALA A 234 -2.17 1.24 5.84
C ALA A 234 -2.92 1.04 7.16
N PRO A 235 -2.83 1.99 8.11
CA PRO A 235 -3.73 1.97 9.24
C PRO A 235 -5.14 1.89 8.67
N ALA A 236 -5.93 0.94 9.17
CA ALA A 236 -7.36 0.95 8.89
C ALA A 236 -7.81 2.37 9.21
N LEU A 237 -8.41 3.05 8.22
CA LEU A 237 -9.22 4.22 8.50
C LEU A 237 -10.31 3.67 9.41
N VAL A 238 -10.04 3.70 10.71
CA VAL A 238 -11.07 3.81 11.71
C VAL A 238 -11.69 5.13 11.29
N GLU A 239 -12.73 5.08 10.44
CA GLU A 239 -13.79 6.04 10.57
C GLU A 239 -13.96 6.14 12.07
N ALA A 240 -13.67 7.32 12.62
CA ALA A 240 -14.08 7.59 13.97
C ALA A 240 -15.58 7.37 13.94
N VAL A 241 -16.01 6.14 14.24
CA VAL A 241 -17.29 5.87 14.86
C VAL A 241 -17.27 6.95 15.93
N PRO A 242 -18.13 7.99 15.83
CA PRO A 242 -18.20 8.92 16.93
C PRO A 242 -18.44 8.01 18.11
N TRP A 243 -17.44 7.94 18.99
CA TRP A 243 -17.55 7.23 20.24
C TRP A 243 -18.91 7.68 20.74
N PRO A 244 -19.90 6.79 20.96
CA PRO A 244 -21.12 7.24 21.58
C PRO A 244 -20.61 7.88 22.84
N ALA A 245 -20.70 9.22 22.91
CA ALA A 245 -20.16 9.97 24.02
C ALA A 245 -20.63 9.18 25.23
N LEU A 246 -19.68 8.62 25.98
CA LEU A 246 -20.01 7.96 27.22
C LEU A 246 -20.75 9.05 27.96
N SER A 247 -22.08 8.94 27.97
CA SER A 247 -22.93 9.86 28.69
C SER A 247 -22.31 9.87 30.07
N ALA A 248 -21.72 11.01 30.43
CA ALA A 248 -21.32 11.26 31.79
C ALA A 248 -22.51 10.83 32.65
N PRO A 249 -22.27 10.14 33.79
CA PRO A 249 -23.35 9.66 34.62
C PRO A 249 -24.31 10.83 34.85
N ALA A 250 -25.57 10.61 34.51
CA ALA A 250 -26.61 11.61 34.60
C ALA A 250 -26.53 12.25 35.98
N ALA A 251 -26.25 13.56 36.00
CA ALA A 251 -26.36 14.33 37.24
C ALA A 251 -27.78 14.12 37.79
N PRO A 252 -27.93 13.85 39.10
CA PRO A 252 -29.25 13.65 39.67
C PRO A 252 -30.07 14.93 39.46
N ALA A 253 -31.33 14.76 39.08
CA ALA A 253 -32.27 15.86 38.90
C ALA A 253 -32.37 16.69 40.19
N PRO A 254 -32.42 18.03 40.10
CA PRO A 254 -32.40 18.89 41.28
C PRO A 254 -33.67 18.69 42.11
N THR A 255 -33.45 18.37 43.38
CA THR A 255 -34.47 18.33 44.42
C THR A 255 -34.94 19.78 44.71
N PRO A 256 -36.24 20.03 44.98
CA PRO A 256 -36.79 21.40 45.14
C PRO A 256 -36.27 22.20 46.36
N GLY A 257 -35.27 21.69 47.09
CA GLY A 257 -34.65 22.33 48.25
C GLY A 257 -33.35 23.09 47.95
N ASP A 258 -32.71 22.88 46.79
CA ASP A 258 -31.42 23.49 46.43
C ASP A 258 -31.52 24.98 46.05
N ASP A 259 -32.70 25.45 45.63
CA ASP A 259 -32.90 26.83 45.20
C ASP A 259 -32.79 27.83 46.37
N HIS A 260 -33.16 27.42 47.59
CA HIS A 260 -33.10 28.32 48.75
C HIS A 260 -31.66 28.50 49.27
N ASP A 261 -30.88 27.41 49.33
CA ASP A 261 -29.48 27.46 49.75
C ASP A 261 -28.59 28.15 48.69
N ALA A 262 -28.88 27.94 47.40
CA ALA A 262 -28.23 28.68 46.32
C ALA A 262 -28.54 30.18 46.37
N LEU A 263 -29.77 30.56 46.73
CA LEU A 263 -30.17 31.96 46.93
C LEU A 263 -29.44 32.58 48.13
N LEU A 264 -29.39 31.89 49.27
CA LEU A 264 -28.67 32.37 50.47
C LEU A 264 -27.17 32.53 50.21
N ARG A 265 -26.57 31.63 49.41
CA ARG A 265 -25.16 31.75 48.99
C ARG A 265 -24.94 32.96 48.09
N ARG A 266 -25.81 33.17 47.09
CA ARG A 266 -25.72 34.34 46.18
C ARG A 266 -25.93 35.66 46.90
N LEU A 267 -26.81 35.72 47.90
CA LEU A 267 -26.98 36.91 48.74
C LEU A 267 -25.75 37.19 49.61
N ARG A 268 -25.05 36.15 50.07
CA ARG A 268 -23.80 36.29 50.83
C ARG A 268 -22.67 36.82 49.96
N GLU A 269 -22.48 36.24 48.77
CA GLU A 269 -21.48 36.70 47.79
C GLU A 269 -21.73 38.14 47.35
N LEU A 270 -22.99 38.54 47.12
CA LEU A 270 -23.33 39.92 46.80
C LEU A 270 -22.98 40.89 47.95
N GLY A 271 -23.18 40.45 49.20
CA GLY A 271 -22.81 41.21 50.40
C GLY A 271 -21.30 41.42 50.52
N GLU A 272 -20.50 40.39 50.21
CA GLU A 272 -19.04 40.47 50.17
C GLU A 272 -18.53 41.40 49.06
N LEU A 273 -19.15 41.40 47.89
CA LEU A 273 -18.81 42.31 46.78
C LEU A 273 -19.10 43.79 47.10
N HIS A 274 -20.14 44.08 47.89
CA HIS A 274 -20.39 45.44 48.37
C HIS A 274 -19.43 45.83 49.51
N GLN A 275 -19.14 44.92 50.45
CA GLN A 275 -18.18 45.20 51.54
C GLN A 275 -16.74 45.39 51.05
N SER A 276 -16.37 44.74 49.94
CA SER A 276 -15.08 44.93 49.26
C SER A 276 -15.04 46.19 48.39
N GLY A 277 -16.12 46.98 48.35
CA GLY A 277 -16.20 48.25 47.62
C GLY A 277 -16.27 48.10 46.10
N ILE A 278 -16.47 46.87 45.60
CA ILE A 278 -16.57 46.57 44.16
C ILE A 278 -17.93 47.01 43.62
N LEU A 279 -18.98 46.89 44.43
CA LEU A 279 -20.31 47.38 44.09
C LEU A 279 -20.63 48.65 44.86
N THR A 280 -21.19 49.64 44.18
CA THR A 280 -21.78 50.81 44.84
C THR A 280 -23.07 50.43 45.58
N ALA A 281 -23.50 51.26 46.54
CA ALA A 281 -24.71 50.99 47.32
C ALA A 281 -25.98 50.90 46.43
N GLU A 282 -26.06 51.67 45.35
CA GLU A 282 -27.18 51.65 44.41
C GLU A 282 -27.20 50.36 43.56
N GLU A 283 -26.04 49.90 43.09
CA GLU A 283 -25.88 48.65 42.33
C GLU A 283 -26.16 47.43 43.21
N PHE A 284 -25.68 47.44 44.46
CA PHE A 284 -25.96 46.39 45.43
C PHE A 284 -27.47 46.27 45.71
N THR A 285 -28.16 47.39 45.92
CA THR A 285 -29.59 47.39 46.22
C THR A 285 -30.41 46.86 45.04
N THR A 286 -30.03 47.24 43.82
CA THR A 286 -30.68 46.79 42.58
C THR A 286 -30.46 45.28 42.35
N ALA A 287 -29.23 44.80 42.50
CA ALA A 287 -28.90 43.38 42.34
C ALA A 287 -29.56 42.51 43.42
N LYS A 288 -29.63 43.00 44.66
CA LYS A 288 -30.33 42.31 45.76
C LYS A 288 -31.83 42.18 45.48
N GLN A 289 -32.47 43.22 44.96
CA GLN A 289 -33.88 43.14 44.58
C GLN A 289 -34.13 42.21 43.39
N ALA A 290 -33.23 42.18 42.40
CA ALA A 290 -33.34 41.28 41.26
C ALA A 290 -33.23 39.80 41.68
N ILE A 291 -32.37 39.47 42.64
CA ILE A 291 -32.22 38.11 43.18
C ILE A 291 -33.45 37.72 44.01
N LEU A 292 -33.97 38.63 44.84
CA LEU A 292 -35.15 38.35 45.67
C LEU A 292 -36.46 38.26 44.87
N LYS A 293 -36.58 38.95 43.73
CA LYS A 293 -37.75 38.88 42.83
C LYS A 293 -37.82 37.60 41.99
N ARG A 294 -36.79 36.74 42.02
CA ARG A 294 -36.72 35.51 41.23
C ARG A 294 -37.32 34.28 41.95
N LEU A 295 -38.12 34.53 43.00
CA LEU A 295 -39.14 33.63 43.57
C LEU A 295 -40.37 33.55 42.66
#